data_AF-A0A1U6J2K5-F1
#
_entry.id   AF-A0A1U6J2K5-F1
#
_cell.length_a   1.000
_cell.length_b   1.000
_cell.length_c   1.000
_cell.angle_alpha   90.00
_cell.angle_beta   90.00
_cell.angle_gamma   90.00
#
_symmetry.space_group_name_H-M   'P 1'
#
loop_
_entity.id
_entity.type
_entity.pdbx_description
1 polymer ?
#
loop_
_entity_poly.entity_id
_entity_poly.type
_entity_poly.pdbx_seq_one_letter_code
_entity_poly.pdbx_strand_id
1 'polypeptide(L)'
;MEKKKIALTTVIPELGWHVYSTGYVDDIKNTISEAFNSTRIIGIIILIIALIIMYFVSKKLTEPIKKLTRSMEDISKGDLSIRINDISTKDEIEELAHQINKTVESLGSILKDIDKSIITVNEQSQNLSAVNEEVSASNHEITQAMSGISQKTYNVAQQAQETESQTKDLEEAINSLENNNKLMINANNEVVTSLNESNEKIGVLIDSKKESIESFNELKETIEKLFSGINNISNFLGIIKNIAEQTNLLSLNAAIEAARAGEAGRGFAVISDEIRSLSNETQKATDNIGSIIQSIDLLVNNTRNTLITTEKMSDEEKKNFELMEDAFSKMHGVLNKMVETTKEIGNDVNIVNDKKEKVLTAISEVASSTEQIAAITEEVNASVTEQEATFSIVNKSAEELQYMAEDVKKNIDVFKL
;
A
#
# COMPACT_ATOMS: atom_id res chain seq x y z
N MET A 1 -68.50 81.01 117.45
CA MET A 1 -67.71 81.33 116.23
C MET A 1 -68.59 82.17 115.33
N GLU A 2 -68.24 83.45 115.15
CA GLU A 2 -69.05 84.43 114.40
C GLU A 2 -69.06 84.10 112.90
N LYS A 3 -70.26 83.89 112.33
CA LYS A 3 -70.43 83.70 110.88
C LYS A 3 -70.42 85.07 110.19
N LYS A 4 -69.47 85.30 109.27
CA LYS A 4 -69.37 86.55 108.51
C LYS A 4 -70.57 86.68 107.56
N LYS A 5 -71.26 87.81 107.58
CA LYS A 5 -72.33 88.17 106.63
C LYS A 5 -71.80 89.18 105.62
N ILE A 6 -72.28 89.08 104.38
CA ILE A 6 -72.11 90.12 103.36
C ILE A 6 -73.47 90.78 103.20
N ALA A 7 -73.48 92.11 103.23
CA ALA A 7 -74.67 92.91 102.96
C ALA A 7 -74.47 93.68 101.66
N LEU A 8 -75.40 93.53 100.72
CA LEU A 8 -75.48 94.34 99.52
C LEU A 8 -76.63 95.32 99.70
N THR A 9 -76.34 96.60 99.46
CA THR A 9 -77.33 97.67 99.51
C THR A 9 -77.61 98.15 98.09
N THR A 10 -78.89 98.30 97.76
CA THR A 10 -79.31 99.01 96.55
C THR A 10 -80.45 99.96 96.90
N VAL A 11 -80.54 101.06 96.14
CA VAL A 11 -81.56 102.09 96.36
C VAL A 11 -82.61 101.92 95.28
N ILE A 12 -83.88 101.85 95.67
CA ILE A 12 -84.99 101.91 94.71
C ILE A 12 -85.28 103.39 94.48
N PRO A 13 -84.84 103.98 93.35
CA PRO A 13 -84.78 105.44 93.19
C PRO A 13 -86.15 106.11 93.27
N GLU A 14 -87.20 105.39 92.87
CA GLU A 14 -88.59 105.87 92.78
C GLU A 14 -89.28 106.00 94.15
N LEU A 15 -88.79 105.31 95.18
CA LEU A 15 -89.42 105.24 96.51
C LEU A 15 -88.54 105.79 97.64
N GLY A 16 -87.28 106.13 97.36
CA GLY A 16 -86.31 106.61 98.36
C GLY A 16 -85.92 105.57 99.41
N TRP A 17 -86.25 104.29 99.21
CA TRP A 17 -85.96 103.21 100.15
C TRP A 17 -84.59 102.58 99.87
N HIS A 18 -83.83 102.36 100.94
CA HIS A 18 -82.60 101.54 100.91
C HIS A 18 -82.96 100.10 101.24
N VAL A 19 -82.76 99.19 100.29
CA VAL A 19 -82.98 97.75 100.51
C VAL A 19 -81.64 97.10 100.79
N TYR A 20 -81.57 96.46 101.97
CA TYR A 20 -80.42 95.68 102.41
C TYR A 20 -80.73 94.19 102.23
N SER A 21 -79.98 93.52 101.35
CA SER A 21 -80.00 92.05 101.27
C SER A 21 -78.76 91.51 101.94
N THR A 22 -78.94 90.60 102.90
CA THR A 22 -77.83 90.00 103.66
C THR A 22 -77.80 88.50 103.45
N GLY A 23 -76.62 87.94 103.19
CA GLY A 23 -76.39 86.50 103.13
C GLY A 23 -75.17 86.10 103.95
N TYR A 24 -75.13 84.86 104.45
CA TYR A 24 -73.93 84.36 105.11
C TYR A 24 -72.87 84.02 104.06
N VAL A 25 -71.60 84.44 104.29
CA VAL A 25 -70.46 84.06 103.43
C VAL A 25 -70.34 82.54 103.35
N ASP A 26 -70.65 81.86 104.46
CA ASP A 26 -70.54 80.41 104.57
C ASP A 26 -71.49 79.68 103.60
N ASP A 27 -72.68 80.23 103.31
CA ASP A 27 -73.62 79.61 102.36
C ASP A 27 -73.07 79.68 100.92
N ILE A 28 -72.41 80.79 100.56
CA ILE A 28 -71.74 80.97 99.26
C ILE A 28 -70.48 80.08 99.19
N LYS A 29 -69.65 80.08 100.25
CA LYS A 29 -68.42 79.28 100.29
C LYS A 29 -68.69 77.78 100.29
N ASN A 30 -69.72 77.30 100.99
CA ASN A 30 -70.07 75.88 101.03
C ASN A 30 -70.55 75.42 99.64
N THR A 31 -71.39 76.21 98.96
CA THR A 31 -71.85 75.90 97.60
C THR A 31 -70.68 75.89 96.59
N ILE A 32 -69.75 76.84 96.69
CA ILE A 32 -68.55 76.89 95.85
C ILE A 32 -67.58 75.73 96.17
N SER A 33 -67.40 75.41 97.45
CA SER A 33 -66.56 74.30 97.92
C SER A 33 -67.07 72.94 97.45
N GLU A 34 -68.39 72.72 97.50
CA GLU A 34 -69.02 71.50 97.00
C GLU A 34 -68.83 71.36 95.48
N ALA A 35 -68.97 72.45 94.71
CA ALA A 35 -68.71 72.45 93.27
C ALA A 35 -67.23 72.16 92.93
N PHE A 36 -66.27 72.75 93.68
CA PHE A 36 -64.84 72.47 93.50
C PHE A 36 -64.46 71.03 93.90
N ASN A 37 -65.01 70.50 95.00
CA ASN A 37 -64.76 69.12 95.40
C ASN A 37 -65.34 68.12 94.39
N SER A 38 -66.55 68.37 93.88
CA SER A 38 -67.15 67.52 92.84
C SER A 38 -66.33 67.54 91.55
N THR A 39 -65.90 68.73 91.09
CA THR A 39 -65.04 68.86 89.89
C THR A 39 -63.68 68.18 90.07
N ARG A 40 -63.06 68.27 91.26
CA ARG A 40 -61.79 67.62 91.58
C ARG A 40 -61.91 66.10 91.60
N ILE A 41 -62.99 65.56 92.17
CA ILE A 41 -63.27 64.11 92.18
C ILE A 41 -63.48 63.61 90.75
N ILE A 42 -64.30 64.30 89.95
CA ILE A 42 -64.53 63.95 88.54
C ILE A 42 -63.22 64.01 87.73
N GLY A 43 -62.41 65.04 87.93
CA GLY A 43 -61.10 65.18 87.28
C GLY A 43 -60.14 64.04 87.65
N ILE A 44 -60.10 63.63 88.92
CA ILE A 44 -59.30 62.48 89.37
C ILE A 44 -59.82 61.17 88.77
N ILE A 45 -61.14 60.96 88.71
CA ILE A 45 -61.74 59.76 88.10
C ILE A 45 -61.39 59.68 86.61
N ILE A 46 -61.53 60.78 85.87
CA ILE A 46 -61.17 60.82 84.43
C ILE A 46 -59.68 60.55 84.24
N LEU A 47 -58.82 61.12 85.09
CA LEU A 47 -57.37 60.86 85.04
C LEU A 47 -57.05 59.37 85.28
N ILE A 48 -57.69 58.75 86.28
CA ILE A 48 -57.53 57.32 86.57
C ILE A 48 -58.01 56.47 85.39
N ILE A 49 -59.17 56.78 84.82
CA ILE A 49 -59.70 56.06 83.65
C ILE A 49 -58.75 56.22 82.44
N ALA A 50 -58.23 57.42 82.19
CA ALA A 50 -57.28 57.66 81.10
C ALA A 50 -55.98 56.87 81.29
N LEU A 51 -55.45 56.80 82.52
CA LEU A 51 -54.28 55.98 82.85
C LEU A 51 -54.54 54.48 82.67
N ILE A 52 -55.73 54.01 83.05
CA ILE A 52 -56.13 52.61 82.85
C ILE A 52 -56.23 52.28 81.36
N ILE A 53 -56.92 53.12 80.57
CA ILE A 53 -57.04 52.94 79.12
C ILE A 53 -55.65 52.98 78.47
N MET A 54 -54.81 53.95 78.84
CA MET A 54 -53.45 54.08 78.33
C MET A 54 -52.62 52.83 78.65
N TYR A 55 -52.73 52.29 79.86
CA TYR A 55 -52.07 51.04 80.24
C TYR A 55 -52.53 49.85 79.38
N PHE A 56 -53.85 49.68 79.17
CA PHE A 56 -54.38 48.60 78.34
C PHE A 56 -54.02 48.73 76.86
N VAL A 57 -54.10 49.93 76.29
CA VAL A 57 -53.71 50.21 74.89
C VAL A 57 -52.20 50.00 74.70
N SER A 58 -51.39 50.52 75.62
CA SER A 58 -49.94 50.33 75.59
C SER A 58 -49.59 48.84 75.70
N LYS A 59 -50.26 48.08 76.57
CA LYS A 59 -50.05 46.63 76.65
C LYS A 59 -50.47 45.91 75.37
N LYS A 60 -51.64 46.24 74.81
CA LYS A 60 -52.15 45.63 73.56
C LYS A 60 -51.32 45.93 72.31
N LEU A 61 -50.68 47.09 72.19
CA LEU A 61 -49.79 47.39 71.07
C LEU A 61 -48.33 47.00 71.34
N THR A 62 -47.78 47.38 72.49
CA THR A 62 -46.34 47.28 72.74
C THR A 62 -45.86 45.85 72.95
N GLU A 63 -46.65 44.97 73.59
CA GLU A 63 -46.24 43.58 73.77
C GLU A 63 -46.16 42.80 72.44
N PRO A 64 -47.18 42.81 71.57
CA PRO A 64 -47.11 42.17 70.25
C PRO A 64 -45.99 42.74 69.37
N ILE A 65 -45.79 44.07 69.35
CA ILE A 65 -44.70 44.68 68.60
C ILE A 65 -43.34 44.20 69.12
N LYS A 66 -43.13 44.13 70.44
CA LYS A 66 -41.88 43.58 71.01
C LYS A 66 -41.65 42.12 70.61
N LYS A 67 -42.71 41.31 70.53
CA LYS A 67 -42.60 39.92 70.06
C LYS A 67 -42.22 39.85 68.58
N LEU A 68 -42.84 40.67 67.74
CA LEU A 68 -42.46 40.79 66.33
C LEU A 68 -41.01 41.23 66.19
N THR A 69 -40.57 42.23 66.95
CA THR A 69 -39.18 42.70 66.93
C THR A 69 -38.20 41.60 67.32
N ARG A 70 -38.49 40.83 68.38
CA ARG A 70 -37.65 39.68 68.80
C ARG A 70 -37.61 38.58 67.75
N SER A 71 -38.78 38.21 67.20
CA SER A 71 -38.85 37.18 66.16
C SER A 71 -38.08 37.62 64.91
N MET A 72 -38.18 38.90 64.55
CA MET A 72 -37.43 39.46 63.43
C MET A 72 -35.93 39.52 63.71
N GLU A 73 -35.53 39.79 64.95
CA GLU A 73 -34.13 39.73 65.39
C GLU A 73 -33.56 38.31 65.21
N ASP A 74 -34.30 37.29 65.62
CA ASP A 74 -33.87 35.90 65.47
C ASP A 74 -33.87 35.45 63.99
N ILE A 75 -34.87 35.85 63.19
CA ILE A 75 -34.91 35.65 61.74
C ILE A 75 -33.69 36.31 61.08
N SER A 76 -33.33 37.53 61.48
CA SER A 76 -32.14 38.24 60.96
C SER A 76 -30.81 37.61 61.34
N LYS A 77 -30.78 36.80 62.40
CA LYS A 77 -29.61 35.97 62.78
C LYS A 77 -29.57 34.65 62.03
N GLY A 78 -30.57 34.38 61.19
CA GLY A 78 -30.65 33.19 60.34
C GLY A 78 -31.57 32.08 60.87
N ASP A 79 -32.31 32.28 61.96
CA ASP A 79 -33.29 31.27 62.42
C ASP A 79 -34.63 31.42 61.69
N LEU A 80 -34.76 30.71 60.56
CA LEU A 80 -35.96 30.62 59.74
C LEU A 80 -36.92 29.51 60.20
N SER A 81 -36.61 28.78 61.28
CA SER A 81 -37.51 27.79 61.88
C SER A 81 -38.61 28.45 62.74
N ILE A 82 -38.47 29.74 63.04
CA ILE A 82 -39.38 30.51 63.89
C ILE A 82 -40.71 30.77 63.16
N ARG A 83 -41.82 30.62 63.88
CA ARG A 83 -43.16 30.96 63.41
C ARG A 83 -43.87 31.83 64.43
N ILE A 84 -44.42 32.95 63.96
CA ILE A 84 -45.13 33.92 64.78
C ILE A 84 -46.62 33.58 64.74
N ASN A 85 -47.05 32.68 65.63
CA ASN A 85 -48.43 32.17 65.70
C ASN A 85 -49.16 32.60 66.98
N ASP A 86 -48.45 33.22 67.92
CA ASP A 86 -48.89 33.59 69.26
C ASP A 86 -49.38 35.05 69.37
N ILE A 87 -49.61 35.70 68.23
CA ILE A 87 -50.21 37.03 68.09
C ILE A 87 -51.58 36.86 67.43
N SER A 88 -52.66 37.14 68.17
CA SER A 88 -54.04 37.13 67.65
C SER A 88 -54.78 38.39 68.09
N THR A 89 -54.38 39.51 67.50
CA THR A 89 -54.90 40.84 67.81
C THR A 89 -56.08 41.25 66.91
N LYS A 90 -56.33 40.50 65.82
CA LYS A 90 -57.34 40.72 64.78
C LYS A 90 -57.27 42.11 64.13
N ASP A 91 -56.06 42.62 64.03
CA ASP A 91 -55.71 43.94 63.50
C ASP A 91 -54.48 43.83 62.58
N GLU A 92 -53.92 44.97 62.17
CA GLU A 92 -52.78 45.08 61.28
C GLU A 92 -51.51 44.39 61.83
N ILE A 93 -51.43 44.15 63.16
CA ILE A 93 -50.30 43.47 63.78
C ILE A 93 -50.34 41.96 63.53
N GLU A 94 -51.53 41.36 63.52
CA GLU A 94 -51.71 39.94 63.16
C GLU A 94 -51.44 39.72 61.67
N GLU A 95 -51.88 40.64 60.80
CA GLU A 95 -51.57 40.59 59.37
C GLU A 95 -50.06 40.70 59.11
N LEU A 96 -49.36 41.58 59.84
CA LEU A 96 -47.90 41.70 59.77
C LEU A 96 -47.19 40.41 60.20
N ALA A 97 -47.66 39.75 61.26
CA ALA A 97 -47.13 38.45 61.69
C ALA A 97 -47.26 37.39 60.58
N HIS A 98 -48.42 37.31 59.93
CA HIS A 98 -48.64 36.41 58.80
C HIS A 98 -47.73 36.71 57.60
N GLN A 99 -47.53 37.99 57.28
CA GLN A 99 -46.66 38.38 56.17
C GLN A 99 -45.18 38.10 56.45
N ILE A 100 -44.73 38.22 57.71
CA ILE A 100 -43.40 37.77 58.14
C ILE A 100 -43.27 36.25 57.96
N ASN A 101 -44.25 35.46 58.41
CA ASN A 101 -44.21 34.00 58.23
C ASN A 101 -44.11 33.59 56.75
N LYS A 102 -44.89 34.22 55.86
CA LYS A 102 -44.78 33.98 54.40
C LYS A 102 -43.40 34.33 53.85
N THR A 103 -42.79 35.39 54.36
CA THR A 103 -41.43 35.80 53.95
C THR A 103 -40.40 34.75 54.39
N VAL A 104 -40.51 34.25 55.62
CA VAL A 104 -39.67 33.17 56.16
C VAL A 104 -39.83 31.88 55.34
N GLU A 105 -41.07 31.49 55.00
CA GLU A 105 -41.32 30.32 54.14
C GLU A 105 -40.72 30.46 52.75
N SER A 106 -40.87 31.63 52.12
CA SER A 106 -40.30 31.92 50.81
C SER A 106 -38.77 31.87 50.83
N LEU A 107 -38.14 32.51 51.83
CA LEU A 107 -36.69 32.43 52.05
C LEU A 107 -36.23 31.00 52.27
N GLY A 108 -36.98 30.23 53.05
CA GLY A 108 -36.66 28.82 53.31
C GLY A 108 -36.76 27.94 52.06
N SER A 109 -37.72 28.19 51.18
CA SER A 109 -37.82 27.51 49.88
C SER A 109 -36.64 27.86 48.98
N ILE A 110 -36.28 29.14 48.88
CA ILE A 110 -35.15 29.60 48.07
C ILE A 110 -33.84 28.95 48.55
N LEU A 111 -33.61 28.90 49.88
CA LEU A 111 -32.41 28.27 50.44
C LEU A 111 -32.35 26.77 50.13
N LYS A 112 -33.48 26.06 50.16
CA LYS A 112 -33.55 24.64 49.73
C LYS A 112 -33.26 24.46 48.25
N ASP A 113 -33.76 25.35 47.39
CA ASP A 113 -33.48 25.29 45.95
C ASP A 113 -32.00 25.59 45.65
N ILE A 114 -31.37 26.50 46.41
CA ILE A 114 -29.93 26.75 46.30
C ILE A 114 -29.14 25.54 46.80
N ASP A 115 -29.53 24.92 47.92
CA ASP A 115 -28.90 23.69 48.43
C ASP A 115 -28.91 22.56 47.39
N LYS A 116 -30.07 22.34 46.75
CA LYS A 116 -30.19 21.38 45.64
C LYS A 116 -29.32 21.75 44.44
N SER A 117 -29.22 23.03 44.12
CA SER A 117 -28.38 23.53 43.03
C SER A 117 -26.90 23.30 43.32
N ILE A 118 -26.45 23.49 44.57
CA ILE A 118 -25.08 23.20 45.01
C ILE A 118 -24.75 21.72 44.85
N ILE A 119 -25.62 20.82 45.30
CA ILE A 119 -25.42 19.37 45.14
C ILE A 119 -25.25 19.03 43.65
N THR A 120 -26.11 19.59 42.80
CA THR A 120 -26.04 19.38 41.35
C THR A 120 -24.73 19.91 40.76
N VAL A 121 -24.27 21.11 41.16
CA VAL A 121 -23.00 21.67 40.69
C VAL A 121 -21.82 20.79 41.11
N ASN A 122 -21.78 20.32 42.36
CA ASN A 122 -20.73 19.42 42.83
C ASN A 122 -20.70 18.09 42.06
N GLU A 123 -21.85 17.47 41.84
CA GLU A 123 -21.94 16.23 41.03
C GLU A 123 -21.45 16.47 39.59
N GLN A 124 -21.82 17.60 38.97
CA GLN A 124 -21.38 17.93 37.61
C GLN A 124 -19.88 18.24 37.55
N SER A 125 -19.31 18.94 38.53
CA SER A 125 -17.86 19.17 38.62
C SER A 125 -17.06 17.87 38.78
N GLN A 126 -17.55 16.93 39.59
CA GLN A 126 -16.92 15.61 39.75
C GLN A 126 -16.98 14.80 38.45
N ASN A 127 -18.14 14.77 37.79
CA ASN A 127 -18.28 14.12 36.48
C ASN A 127 -17.34 14.73 35.44
N LEU A 128 -17.20 16.06 35.42
CA LEU A 128 -16.32 16.76 34.50
C LEU A 128 -14.84 16.41 34.73
N SER A 129 -14.43 16.26 36.00
CA SER A 129 -13.08 15.80 36.34
C SER A 129 -12.83 14.35 35.88
N ALA A 130 -13.80 13.45 36.06
CA ALA A 130 -13.68 12.07 35.60
C ALA A 130 -13.57 11.98 34.06
N VAL A 131 -14.40 12.74 33.32
CA VAL A 131 -14.32 12.83 31.85
C VAL A 131 -12.96 13.40 31.42
N ASN A 132 -12.43 14.38 32.15
CA ASN A 132 -11.13 14.97 31.87
C ASN A 132 -9.97 13.96 32.02
N GLU A 133 -10.01 13.11 33.06
CA GLU A 133 -9.05 12.02 33.24
C GLU A 133 -9.13 10.99 32.08
N GLU A 134 -10.34 10.62 31.66
CA GLU A 134 -10.56 9.70 30.54
C GLU A 134 -10.01 10.28 29.22
N VAL A 135 -10.28 11.56 28.93
CA VAL A 135 -9.74 12.23 27.75
C VAL A 135 -8.22 12.32 27.80
N SER A 136 -7.63 12.58 28.96
CA SER A 136 -6.17 12.62 29.12
C SER A 136 -5.53 11.25 28.83
N ALA A 137 -6.16 10.16 29.29
CA ALA A 137 -5.70 8.81 28.97
C ALA A 137 -5.83 8.51 27.46
N SER A 138 -6.96 8.89 26.85
CA SER A 138 -7.16 8.74 25.40
C SER A 138 -6.13 9.52 24.59
N ASN A 139 -5.79 10.75 24.99
CA ASN A 139 -4.77 11.55 24.33
C ASN A 139 -3.39 10.88 24.39
N HIS A 140 -3.04 10.30 25.54
CA HIS A 140 -1.80 9.54 25.69
C HIS A 140 -1.72 8.35 24.73
N GLU A 141 -2.82 7.59 24.58
CA GLU A 141 -2.91 6.49 23.62
C GLU A 141 -2.76 6.97 22.17
N ILE A 142 -3.38 8.10 21.82
CA ILE A 142 -3.24 8.72 20.50
C ILE A 142 -1.78 9.10 20.24
N THR A 143 -1.09 9.75 21.18
CA THR A 143 0.33 10.10 21.05
C THR A 143 1.21 8.87 20.83
N GLN A 144 0.96 7.78 21.58
CA GLN A 144 1.70 6.52 21.38
C GLN A 144 1.44 5.93 19.99
N ALA A 145 0.17 5.93 19.54
CA ALA A 145 -0.19 5.46 18.21
C ALA A 145 0.48 6.30 17.10
N MET A 146 0.50 7.62 17.25
CA MET A 146 1.16 8.54 16.31
C MET A 146 2.68 8.32 16.27
N SER A 147 3.33 8.09 17.41
CA SER A 147 4.76 7.72 17.43
C SER A 147 5.03 6.42 16.66
N GLY A 148 4.15 5.42 16.83
CA GLY A 148 4.21 4.17 16.07
C GLY A 148 3.99 4.36 14.56
N ILE A 149 3.09 5.28 14.17
CA ILE A 149 2.86 5.65 12.77
C ILE A 149 4.12 6.32 12.21
N SER A 150 4.69 7.32 12.88
CA SER A 150 5.93 8.00 12.42
C SER A 150 7.07 7.01 12.17
N GLN A 151 7.28 6.04 13.08
CA GLN A 151 8.32 5.03 12.89
C GLN A 151 8.05 4.13 11.67
N LYS A 152 6.79 3.72 11.46
CA LYS A 152 6.42 2.93 10.29
C LYS A 152 6.56 3.72 8.99
N THR A 153 6.15 4.98 8.99
CA THR A 153 6.32 5.91 7.86
C THR A 153 7.79 6.06 7.48
N TYR A 154 8.68 6.21 8.48
CA TYR A 154 10.12 6.22 8.25
C TYR A 154 10.64 4.93 7.61
N ASN A 155 10.23 3.77 8.13
CA ASN A 155 10.63 2.48 7.57
C ASN A 155 10.13 2.28 6.13
N VAL A 156 8.90 2.73 5.82
CA VAL A 156 8.33 2.69 4.47
C VAL A 156 9.13 3.59 3.51
N ALA A 157 9.52 4.79 3.96
CA ALA A 157 10.39 5.68 3.18
C ALA A 157 11.72 5.01 2.82
N GLN A 158 12.37 4.39 3.81
CA GLN A 158 13.63 3.68 3.60
C GLN A 158 13.45 2.50 2.62
N GLN A 159 12.38 1.71 2.78
CA GLN A 159 12.10 0.59 1.90
C GLN A 159 11.80 1.04 0.45
N ALA A 160 11.13 2.18 0.28
CA ALA A 160 10.91 2.78 -1.03
C ALA A 160 12.24 3.17 -1.70
N GLN A 161 13.17 3.77 -0.94
CA GLN A 161 14.51 4.12 -1.43
C GLN A 161 15.36 2.90 -1.78
N GLU A 162 15.30 1.84 -0.96
CA GLU A 162 15.97 0.56 -1.27
C GLU A 162 15.40 -0.07 -2.56
N THR A 163 14.08 -0.03 -2.73
CA THR A 163 13.40 -0.55 -3.94
C THR A 163 13.80 0.27 -5.18
N GLU A 164 13.95 1.59 -5.04
CA GLU A 164 14.44 2.46 -6.12
C GLU A 164 15.85 2.06 -6.55
N SER A 165 16.77 1.85 -5.60
CA SER A 165 18.13 1.38 -5.88
C SER A 165 18.13 0.02 -6.60
N GLN A 166 17.34 -0.94 -6.11
CA GLN A 166 17.22 -2.26 -6.75
C GLN A 166 16.63 -2.17 -8.17
N THR A 167 15.74 -1.21 -8.40
CA THR A 167 15.16 -0.97 -9.73
C THR A 167 16.20 -0.42 -10.71
N LYS A 168 17.18 0.34 -10.21
CA LYS A 168 18.34 0.78 -11.02
C LYS A 168 19.25 -0.39 -11.40
N ASP A 169 19.53 -1.30 -10.48
CA ASP A 169 20.31 -2.52 -10.79
C ASP A 169 19.57 -3.39 -11.83
N LEU A 170 18.23 -3.46 -11.73
CA LEU A 170 17.38 -4.12 -12.72
C LEU A 170 17.48 -3.44 -14.10
N GLU A 171 17.56 -2.11 -14.17
CA GLU A 171 17.77 -1.39 -15.42
C GLU A 171 19.08 -1.77 -16.11
N GLU A 172 20.18 -1.85 -15.35
CA GLU A 172 21.48 -2.29 -15.88
C GLU A 172 21.41 -3.74 -16.43
N ALA A 173 20.70 -4.63 -15.73
CA ALA A 173 20.48 -6.00 -16.17
C ALA A 173 19.63 -6.07 -17.46
N ILE A 174 18.58 -5.27 -17.57
CA ILE A 174 17.72 -5.15 -18.77
C ILE A 174 18.56 -4.67 -19.97
N ASN A 175 19.36 -3.62 -19.78
CA ASN A 175 20.25 -3.10 -20.84
C ASN A 175 21.26 -4.14 -21.30
N SER A 176 21.83 -4.92 -20.37
CA SER A 176 22.73 -6.03 -20.69
C SER A 176 22.01 -7.12 -21.49
N LEU A 177 20.80 -7.51 -21.09
CA LEU A 177 19.98 -8.48 -21.81
C LEU A 177 19.61 -8.00 -23.22
N GLU A 178 19.26 -6.72 -23.38
CA GLU A 178 18.97 -6.15 -24.70
C GLU A 178 20.18 -6.23 -25.62
N ASN A 179 21.36 -5.88 -25.12
CA ASN A 179 22.61 -5.98 -25.87
C ASN A 179 22.95 -7.43 -26.24
N ASN A 180 22.84 -8.35 -25.28
CA ASN A 180 23.06 -9.78 -25.54
C ASN A 180 22.07 -10.32 -26.58
N ASN A 181 20.80 -9.89 -26.53
CA ASN A 181 19.81 -10.29 -27.51
C ASN A 181 20.16 -9.80 -28.92
N LYS A 182 20.64 -8.54 -29.06
CA LYS A 182 21.15 -8.01 -30.33
C LYS A 182 22.33 -8.81 -30.86
N LEU A 183 23.28 -9.18 -29.99
CA LEU A 183 24.42 -10.02 -30.37
C LEU A 183 23.95 -11.41 -30.84
N MET A 184 22.97 -12.03 -30.17
CA MET A 184 22.40 -13.31 -30.62
C MET A 184 21.69 -13.19 -31.98
N ILE A 185 20.96 -12.11 -32.24
CA ILE A 185 20.33 -11.88 -33.55
C ILE A 185 21.39 -11.84 -34.65
N ASN A 186 22.48 -11.08 -34.42
CA ASN A 186 23.56 -10.98 -35.40
C ASN A 186 24.26 -12.32 -35.62
N ALA A 187 24.60 -13.04 -34.54
CA ALA A 187 25.21 -14.36 -34.62
C ALA A 187 24.32 -15.36 -35.37
N ASN A 188 23.01 -15.37 -35.09
CA ASN A 188 22.06 -16.23 -35.80
C ASN A 188 22.05 -15.91 -37.31
N ASN A 189 22.05 -14.64 -37.70
CA ASN A 189 22.08 -14.23 -39.11
C ASN A 189 23.38 -14.67 -39.81
N GLU A 190 24.53 -14.56 -39.14
CA GLU A 190 25.82 -15.03 -39.67
C GLU A 190 25.82 -16.55 -39.89
N VAL A 191 25.28 -17.32 -38.95
CA VAL A 191 25.19 -18.78 -39.09
C VAL A 191 24.21 -19.17 -40.20
N VAL A 192 23.05 -18.49 -40.30
CA VAL A 192 22.10 -18.73 -41.41
C VAL A 192 22.76 -18.47 -42.76
N THR A 193 23.52 -17.38 -42.90
CA THR A 193 24.27 -17.07 -44.12
C THR A 193 25.29 -18.15 -44.43
N SER A 194 26.09 -18.56 -43.43
CA SER A 194 27.11 -19.60 -43.57
C SER A 194 26.53 -20.97 -43.96
N LEU A 195 25.35 -21.32 -43.45
CA LEU A 195 24.65 -22.54 -43.84
C LEU A 195 24.14 -22.50 -45.27
N ASN A 196 23.62 -21.37 -45.71
CA ASN A 196 23.16 -21.23 -47.10
C ASN A 196 24.33 -21.38 -48.08
N GLU A 197 25.48 -20.75 -47.79
CA GLU A 197 26.71 -20.94 -48.58
C GLU A 197 27.21 -22.39 -48.54
N SER A 198 27.08 -23.07 -47.41
CA SER A 198 27.48 -24.47 -47.28
C SER A 198 26.58 -25.40 -48.09
N ASN A 199 25.26 -25.18 -48.07
CA ASN A 199 24.30 -25.92 -48.89
C ASN A 199 24.56 -25.72 -50.38
N GLU A 200 24.88 -24.50 -50.81
CA GLU A 200 25.26 -24.21 -52.20
C GLU A 200 26.51 -25.02 -52.61
N LYS A 201 27.56 -25.00 -51.78
CA LYS A 201 28.79 -25.77 -52.03
C LYS A 201 28.55 -27.28 -52.08
N ILE A 202 27.65 -27.80 -51.24
CA ILE A 202 27.26 -29.23 -51.29
C ILE A 202 26.56 -29.55 -52.60
N GLY A 203 25.65 -28.68 -53.06
CA GLY A 203 25.02 -28.82 -54.38
C GLY A 203 26.04 -28.95 -55.51
N VAL A 204 27.04 -28.06 -55.53
CA VAL A 204 28.15 -28.11 -56.51
C VAL A 204 28.95 -29.42 -56.43
N LEU A 205 29.20 -29.93 -55.22
CA LEU A 205 29.91 -31.20 -55.04
C LEU A 205 29.09 -32.40 -55.54
N ILE A 206 27.77 -32.39 -55.33
CA ILE A 206 26.86 -33.42 -55.84
C ILE A 206 26.86 -33.43 -57.37
N ASP A 207 26.79 -32.25 -57.99
CA ASP A 207 26.84 -32.11 -59.46
C ASP A 207 28.18 -32.60 -60.03
N SER A 208 29.30 -32.15 -59.45
CA SER A 208 30.64 -32.62 -59.86
C SER A 208 30.80 -34.14 -59.67
N LYS A 209 30.19 -34.70 -58.63
CA LYS A 209 30.22 -36.15 -58.41
C LYS A 209 29.46 -36.91 -59.49
N LYS A 210 28.32 -36.38 -59.96
CA LYS A 210 27.55 -36.96 -61.05
C LYS A 210 28.37 -37.03 -62.35
N GLU A 211 29.07 -35.95 -62.70
CA GLU A 211 29.98 -35.91 -63.85
C GLU A 211 31.12 -36.93 -63.72
N SER A 212 31.67 -37.10 -62.51
CA SER A 212 32.71 -38.10 -62.24
C SER A 212 32.21 -39.53 -62.43
N ILE A 213 30.98 -39.84 -61.99
CA ILE A 213 30.34 -41.15 -62.20
C ILE A 213 30.14 -41.43 -63.69
N GLU A 214 29.68 -40.44 -64.46
CA GLU A 214 29.52 -40.55 -65.92
C GLU A 214 30.87 -40.87 -66.59
N SER A 215 31.93 -40.15 -66.22
CA SER A 215 33.29 -40.37 -66.72
C SER A 215 33.83 -41.78 -66.38
N PHE A 216 33.54 -42.30 -65.18
CA PHE A 216 33.93 -43.66 -64.81
C PHE A 216 33.22 -44.74 -65.63
N ASN A 217 31.93 -44.52 -65.94
CA ASN A 217 31.17 -45.44 -66.78
C ASN A 217 31.73 -45.49 -68.21
N GLU A 218 32.09 -44.34 -68.79
CA GLU A 218 32.74 -44.28 -70.11
C GLU A 218 34.10 -45.00 -70.13
N LEU A 219 34.89 -44.81 -69.06
CA LEU A 219 36.19 -45.46 -68.92
C LEU A 219 36.05 -46.98 -68.75
N LYS A 220 35.06 -47.44 -67.97
CA LYS A 220 34.70 -48.86 -67.85
C LYS A 220 34.35 -49.47 -69.21
N GLU A 221 33.53 -48.79 -70.02
CA GLU A 221 33.19 -49.25 -71.37
C GLU A 221 34.44 -49.33 -72.28
N THR A 222 35.32 -48.34 -72.20
CA THR A 222 36.57 -48.29 -72.98
C THR A 222 37.51 -49.43 -72.62
N ILE A 223 37.64 -49.76 -71.34
CA ILE A 223 38.47 -50.88 -70.86
C ILE A 223 37.90 -52.23 -71.28
N GLU A 224 36.58 -52.42 -71.25
CA GLU A 224 35.94 -53.65 -71.76
C GLU A 224 36.16 -53.82 -73.28
N LYS A 225 36.10 -52.72 -74.06
CA LYS A 225 36.46 -52.74 -75.49
C LYS A 225 37.93 -53.10 -75.70
N LEU A 226 38.84 -52.55 -74.90
CA LEU A 226 40.28 -52.85 -74.97
C LEU A 226 40.55 -54.33 -74.63
N PHE A 227 39.92 -54.86 -73.59
CA PHE A 227 40.02 -56.28 -73.20
C PHE A 227 39.56 -57.21 -74.34
N SER A 228 38.43 -56.89 -74.97
CA SER A 228 37.95 -57.61 -76.16
C SER A 228 38.97 -57.53 -77.32
N GLY A 229 39.55 -56.36 -77.57
CA GLY A 229 40.60 -56.16 -78.57
C GLY A 229 41.85 -57.00 -78.33
N ILE A 230 42.33 -57.07 -77.08
CA ILE A 230 43.49 -57.88 -76.66
C ILE A 230 43.24 -59.37 -76.92
N ASN A 231 42.05 -59.88 -76.55
CA ASN A 231 41.67 -61.27 -76.80
C ASN A 231 41.66 -61.60 -78.30
N ASN A 232 41.15 -60.70 -79.13
CA ASN A 232 41.17 -60.87 -80.58
C ASN A 232 42.61 -60.92 -81.12
N ILE A 233 43.49 -60.00 -80.69
CA ILE A 233 44.90 -59.99 -81.10
C ILE A 233 45.61 -61.27 -80.65
N SER A 234 45.38 -61.72 -79.41
CA SER A 234 45.95 -62.96 -78.88
C SER A 234 45.56 -64.18 -79.73
N ASN A 235 44.28 -64.27 -80.14
CA ASN A 235 43.81 -65.30 -81.06
C ASN A 235 44.50 -65.23 -82.43
N PHE A 236 44.63 -64.03 -83.02
CA PHE A 236 45.33 -63.84 -84.30
C PHE A 236 46.81 -64.23 -84.21
N LEU A 237 47.50 -63.91 -83.12
CA LEU A 237 48.90 -64.31 -82.90
C LEU A 237 49.05 -65.83 -82.82
N GLY A 238 48.10 -66.52 -82.16
CA GLY A 238 48.06 -67.99 -82.16
C GLY A 238 47.95 -68.57 -83.57
N ILE A 239 47.11 -67.99 -84.42
CA ILE A 239 46.99 -68.39 -85.83
C ILE A 239 48.29 -68.13 -86.60
N ILE A 240 48.90 -66.95 -86.45
CA ILE A 240 50.16 -66.61 -87.13
C ILE A 240 51.30 -67.53 -86.69
N LYS A 241 51.39 -67.85 -85.40
CA LYS A 241 52.36 -68.81 -84.86
C LYS A 241 52.19 -70.19 -85.50
N ASN A 242 50.96 -70.68 -85.58
CA ASN A 242 50.65 -71.95 -86.25
C ASN A 242 51.03 -71.92 -87.74
N ILE A 243 50.79 -70.81 -88.44
CA ILE A 243 51.18 -70.64 -89.86
C ILE A 243 52.71 -70.63 -89.98
N ALA A 244 53.43 -69.92 -89.11
CA ALA A 244 54.89 -69.88 -89.12
C ALA A 244 55.50 -71.25 -88.84
N GLU A 245 54.94 -72.01 -87.88
CA GLU A 245 55.35 -73.39 -87.58
C GLU A 245 55.11 -74.33 -88.76
N GLN A 246 53.93 -74.26 -89.38
CA GLN A 246 53.62 -75.04 -90.58
C GLN A 246 54.54 -74.67 -91.73
N THR A 247 54.81 -73.37 -91.94
CA THR A 247 55.69 -72.88 -93.02
C THR A 247 57.14 -73.31 -92.79
N ASN A 248 57.61 -73.32 -91.54
CA ASN A 248 58.92 -73.84 -91.14
C ASN A 248 59.03 -75.36 -91.37
N LEU A 249 57.97 -76.14 -91.10
CA LEU A 249 57.93 -77.57 -91.40
C LEU A 249 57.88 -77.86 -92.90
N LEU A 250 57.08 -77.08 -93.65
CA LEU A 250 56.98 -77.15 -95.11
C LEU A 250 58.33 -76.82 -95.78
N SER A 251 59.01 -75.77 -95.32
CA SER A 251 60.30 -75.36 -95.86
C SER A 251 61.42 -76.33 -95.47
N LEU A 252 61.37 -76.92 -94.27
CA LEU A 252 62.28 -78.01 -93.88
C LEU A 252 62.11 -79.23 -94.78
N ASN A 253 60.88 -79.65 -95.04
CA ASN A 253 60.59 -80.76 -95.95
C ASN A 253 61.05 -80.45 -97.39
N ALA A 254 60.85 -79.21 -97.85
CA ALA A 254 61.33 -78.75 -99.16
C ALA A 254 62.87 -78.69 -99.25
N ALA A 255 63.54 -78.23 -98.20
CA ALA A 255 65.01 -78.21 -98.12
C ALA A 255 65.60 -79.63 -98.13
N ILE A 256 64.96 -80.59 -97.43
CA ILE A 256 65.34 -82.00 -97.46
C ILE A 256 65.22 -82.57 -98.88
N GLU A 257 64.09 -82.33 -99.57
CA GLU A 257 63.87 -82.87 -100.92
C GLU A 257 64.77 -82.17 -101.97
N ALA A 258 65.06 -80.88 -101.79
CA ALA A 258 66.03 -80.15 -102.61
C ALA A 258 67.47 -80.67 -102.43
N ALA A 259 67.88 -81.03 -101.20
CA ALA A 259 69.15 -81.70 -100.95
C ALA A 259 69.21 -83.10 -101.57
N ARG A 260 68.06 -83.79 -101.64
CA ARG A 260 67.91 -85.12 -102.25
C ARG A 260 68.05 -85.10 -103.78
N ALA A 261 67.67 -83.99 -104.44
CA ALA A 261 67.78 -83.78 -105.88
C ALA A 261 69.20 -83.39 -106.37
N GLY A 262 70.20 -83.28 -105.48
CA GLY A 262 71.60 -83.02 -105.84
C GLY A 262 71.82 -81.67 -106.52
N GLU A 263 72.64 -81.60 -107.58
CA GLU A 263 72.96 -80.34 -108.27
C GLU A 263 71.72 -79.63 -108.87
N ALA A 264 70.69 -80.38 -109.28
CA ALA A 264 69.46 -79.82 -109.85
C ALA A 264 68.57 -79.09 -108.82
N GLY A 265 68.69 -79.43 -107.53
CA GLY A 265 67.89 -78.87 -106.44
C GLY A 265 68.53 -77.67 -105.73
N ARG A 266 69.75 -77.27 -106.12
CA ARG A 266 70.57 -76.30 -105.38
C ARG A 266 69.93 -74.91 -105.25
N GLY A 267 69.25 -74.43 -106.29
CA GLY A 267 68.49 -73.16 -106.25
C GLY A 267 67.23 -73.24 -105.36
N PHE A 268 66.56 -74.40 -105.34
CA PHE A 268 65.40 -74.65 -104.47
C PHE A 268 65.79 -74.80 -102.99
N ALA A 269 66.97 -75.35 -102.71
CA ALA A 269 67.50 -75.46 -101.35
C ALA A 269 67.73 -74.09 -100.72
N VAL A 270 68.32 -73.15 -101.47
CA VAL A 270 68.54 -71.76 -101.01
C VAL A 270 67.21 -71.07 -100.71
N ILE A 271 66.22 -71.19 -101.59
CA ILE A 271 64.88 -70.61 -101.37
C ILE A 271 64.21 -71.24 -100.14
N SER A 272 64.32 -72.56 -99.96
CA SER A 272 63.72 -73.26 -98.83
C SER A 272 64.38 -72.89 -97.50
N ASP A 273 65.70 -72.74 -97.46
CA ASP A 273 66.41 -72.23 -96.28
C ASP A 273 66.05 -70.77 -95.97
N GLU A 274 65.85 -69.92 -96.99
CA GLU A 274 65.40 -68.54 -96.81
C GLU A 274 63.96 -68.48 -96.23
N ILE A 275 63.04 -69.31 -96.75
CA ILE A 275 61.67 -69.43 -96.21
C ILE A 275 61.70 -69.98 -94.78
N ARG A 276 62.58 -70.93 -94.48
CA ARG A 276 62.79 -71.46 -93.11
C ARG A 276 63.31 -70.38 -92.17
N SER A 277 64.28 -69.58 -92.61
CA SER A 277 64.79 -68.46 -91.85
C SER A 277 63.68 -67.44 -91.56
N LEU A 278 62.92 -67.04 -92.58
CA LEU A 278 61.81 -66.09 -92.46
C LEU A 278 60.68 -66.61 -91.57
N SER A 279 60.40 -67.92 -91.60
CA SER A 279 59.41 -68.56 -90.72
C SER A 279 59.86 -68.55 -89.25
N ASN A 280 61.14 -68.81 -88.98
CA ASN A 280 61.70 -68.71 -87.63
C ASN A 280 61.74 -67.26 -87.12
N GLU A 281 62.06 -66.29 -87.98
CA GLU A 281 61.95 -64.86 -87.63
C GLU A 281 60.49 -64.46 -87.34
N THR A 282 59.54 -64.95 -88.13
CA THR A 282 58.11 -64.73 -87.91
C THR A 282 57.65 -65.32 -86.58
N GLN A 283 58.11 -66.52 -86.22
CA GLN A 283 57.80 -67.14 -84.93
C GLN A 283 58.37 -66.34 -83.76
N LYS A 284 59.64 -65.91 -83.84
CA LYS A 284 60.27 -65.02 -82.84
C LYS A 284 59.55 -63.69 -82.70
N ALA A 285 59.14 -63.07 -83.82
CA ALA A 285 58.37 -61.84 -83.81
C ALA A 285 56.99 -62.05 -83.14
N THR A 286 56.32 -63.18 -83.43
CA THR A 286 55.03 -63.53 -82.84
C THR A 286 55.14 -63.79 -81.34
N ASP A 287 56.20 -64.46 -80.88
CA ASP A 287 56.46 -64.67 -79.45
C ASP A 287 56.77 -63.35 -78.73
N ASN A 288 57.54 -62.45 -79.35
CA ASN A 288 57.79 -61.11 -78.83
C ASN A 288 56.48 -60.30 -78.69
N ILE A 289 55.64 -60.29 -79.73
CA ILE A 289 54.33 -59.61 -79.66
C ILE A 289 53.44 -60.29 -78.61
N GLY A 290 53.48 -61.62 -78.49
CA GLY A 290 52.77 -62.37 -77.45
C GLY A 290 53.15 -61.90 -76.03
N SER A 291 54.44 -61.66 -75.76
CA SER A 291 54.89 -61.13 -74.47
C SER A 291 54.39 -59.69 -74.19
N ILE A 292 54.30 -58.86 -75.25
CA ILE A 292 53.73 -57.51 -75.16
C ILE A 292 52.23 -57.59 -74.86
N ILE A 293 51.49 -58.48 -75.55
CA ILE A 293 50.06 -58.68 -75.34
C ILE A 293 49.77 -59.20 -73.92
N GLN A 294 50.57 -60.12 -73.38
CA GLN A 294 50.46 -60.55 -71.98
C GLN A 294 50.69 -59.38 -71.01
N SER A 295 51.66 -58.51 -71.30
CA SER A 295 51.92 -57.32 -70.49
C SER A 295 50.75 -56.33 -70.53
N ILE A 296 50.13 -56.12 -71.70
CA ILE A 296 48.94 -55.27 -71.85
C ILE A 296 47.73 -55.91 -71.16
N ASP A 297 47.53 -57.23 -71.25
CA ASP A 297 46.45 -57.94 -70.55
C ASP A 297 46.55 -57.78 -69.02
N LEU A 298 47.76 -57.91 -68.46
CA LEU A 298 48.01 -57.64 -67.04
C LEU A 298 47.65 -56.19 -66.67
N LEU A 299 48.02 -55.21 -67.50
CA LEU A 299 47.68 -53.80 -67.28
C LEU A 299 46.16 -53.59 -67.31
N VAL A 300 45.45 -54.17 -68.28
CA VAL A 300 43.99 -54.06 -68.39
C VAL A 300 43.27 -54.68 -67.19
N ASN A 301 43.71 -55.88 -66.76
CA ASN A 301 43.15 -56.52 -65.57
C ASN A 301 43.40 -55.70 -64.29
N ASN A 302 44.59 -55.13 -64.15
CA ASN A 302 44.89 -54.21 -63.04
C ASN A 302 43.99 -52.96 -63.08
N THR A 303 43.83 -52.34 -64.25
CA THR A 303 42.94 -51.18 -64.42
C THR A 303 41.49 -51.53 -64.09
N ARG A 304 41.01 -52.71 -64.49
CA ARG A 304 39.66 -53.19 -64.15
C ARG A 304 39.45 -53.33 -62.64
N ASN A 305 40.42 -53.91 -61.93
CA ASN A 305 40.37 -54.03 -60.47
C ASN A 305 40.38 -52.67 -59.78
N THR A 306 41.18 -51.72 -60.28
CA THR A 306 41.18 -50.34 -59.81
C THR A 306 39.78 -49.72 -59.99
N LEU A 307 39.15 -49.89 -61.15
CA LEU A 307 37.81 -49.34 -61.41
C LEU A 307 36.74 -49.89 -60.47
N ILE A 308 36.74 -51.19 -60.19
CA ILE A 308 35.80 -51.78 -59.22
C ILE A 308 35.99 -51.16 -57.83
N THR A 309 37.24 -50.92 -57.44
CA THR A 309 37.55 -50.29 -56.15
C THR A 309 37.08 -48.83 -56.14
N THR A 310 37.32 -48.09 -57.23
CA THR A 310 36.87 -46.70 -57.39
C THR A 310 35.35 -46.57 -57.43
N GLU A 311 34.63 -47.51 -58.05
CA GLU A 311 33.16 -47.58 -58.07
C GLU A 311 32.60 -47.72 -56.64
N LYS A 312 33.17 -48.61 -55.82
CA LYS A 312 32.79 -48.74 -54.41
C LYS A 312 33.05 -47.47 -53.60
N MET A 313 34.24 -46.86 -53.75
CA MET A 313 34.56 -45.59 -53.09
C MET A 313 33.58 -44.49 -53.50
N SER A 314 33.17 -44.49 -54.77
CA SER A 314 32.20 -43.54 -55.30
C SER A 314 30.81 -43.68 -54.69
N ASP A 315 30.33 -44.91 -54.48
CA ASP A 315 29.06 -45.17 -53.80
C ASP A 315 29.10 -44.76 -52.31
N GLU A 316 30.23 -45.01 -51.63
CA GLU A 316 30.44 -44.56 -50.25
C GLU A 316 30.44 -43.02 -50.13
N GLU A 317 31.11 -42.32 -51.05
CA GLU A 317 31.08 -40.86 -51.13
C GLU A 317 29.67 -40.32 -51.36
N LYS A 318 28.88 -40.94 -52.24
CA LYS A 318 27.47 -40.54 -52.46
C LYS A 318 26.66 -40.60 -51.17
N LYS A 319 26.78 -41.71 -50.42
CA LYS A 319 26.10 -41.86 -49.13
C LYS A 319 26.55 -40.80 -48.12
N ASN A 320 27.83 -40.43 -48.12
CA ASN A 320 28.33 -39.36 -47.25
C ASN A 320 27.74 -37.99 -47.60
N PHE A 321 27.52 -37.68 -48.89
CA PHE A 321 26.83 -36.46 -49.29
C PHE A 321 25.36 -36.43 -48.87
N GLU A 322 24.63 -37.55 -49.01
CA GLU A 322 23.23 -37.64 -48.53
C GLU A 322 23.13 -37.42 -47.01
N LEU A 323 24.06 -37.99 -46.24
CA LEU A 323 24.15 -37.76 -44.80
C LEU A 323 24.49 -36.31 -44.45
N MET A 324 25.33 -35.67 -45.27
CA MET A 324 25.68 -34.27 -45.11
C MET A 324 24.44 -33.39 -45.34
N GLU A 325 23.71 -33.60 -46.45
CA GLU A 325 22.49 -32.85 -46.76
C GLU A 325 21.44 -32.93 -45.63
N ASP A 326 21.19 -34.13 -45.08
CA ASP A 326 20.29 -34.32 -43.94
C ASP A 326 20.78 -33.58 -42.68
N ALA A 327 22.09 -33.60 -42.40
CA ALA A 327 22.67 -32.87 -41.28
C ALA A 327 22.51 -31.35 -41.40
N PHE A 328 22.76 -30.79 -42.60
CA PHE A 328 22.58 -29.36 -42.87
C PHE A 328 21.11 -28.94 -42.80
N SER A 329 20.18 -29.76 -43.32
CA SER A 329 18.74 -29.53 -43.22
C SER A 329 18.26 -29.49 -41.76
N LYS A 330 18.70 -30.44 -40.92
CA LYS A 330 18.43 -30.42 -39.48
C LYS A 330 19.00 -29.19 -38.80
N MET A 331 20.22 -28.78 -39.17
CA MET A 331 20.85 -27.59 -38.60
C MET A 331 20.07 -26.31 -38.94
N HIS A 332 19.56 -26.22 -40.18
CA HIS A 332 18.69 -25.12 -40.60
C HIS A 332 17.39 -25.07 -39.76
N GLY A 333 16.75 -26.20 -39.51
CA GLY A 333 15.57 -26.29 -38.66
C GLY A 333 15.82 -25.83 -37.22
N VAL A 334 16.95 -26.24 -36.62
CA VAL A 334 17.34 -25.81 -35.27
C VAL A 334 17.59 -24.29 -35.22
N LEU A 335 18.24 -23.72 -36.23
CA LEU A 335 18.51 -22.28 -36.27
C LEU A 335 17.25 -21.44 -36.46
N ASN A 336 16.29 -21.89 -37.27
CA ASN A 336 15.02 -21.18 -37.39
C ASN A 336 14.31 -21.06 -36.04
N LYS A 337 14.33 -22.16 -35.25
CA LYS A 337 13.81 -22.14 -33.88
C LYS A 337 14.62 -21.21 -32.96
N MET A 338 15.94 -21.16 -33.13
CA MET A 338 16.81 -20.26 -32.37
C MET A 338 16.53 -18.79 -32.68
N VAL A 339 16.31 -18.45 -33.96
CA VAL A 339 15.90 -17.10 -34.40
C VAL A 339 14.56 -16.70 -33.77
N GLU A 340 13.57 -17.59 -33.78
CA GLU A 340 12.27 -17.36 -33.16
C GLU A 340 12.40 -17.13 -31.65
N THR A 341 13.14 -17.99 -30.96
CA THR A 341 13.38 -17.89 -29.51
C THR A 341 14.09 -16.56 -29.16
N THR A 342 15.10 -16.16 -29.92
CA THR A 342 15.78 -14.87 -29.73
C THR A 342 14.83 -13.68 -29.92
N LYS A 343 13.87 -13.79 -30.84
CA LYS A 343 12.85 -12.75 -31.03
C LYS A 343 11.89 -12.67 -29.84
N GLU A 344 11.47 -13.82 -29.31
CA GLU A 344 10.64 -13.89 -28.09
C GLU A 344 11.37 -13.26 -26.89
N ILE A 345 12.65 -13.57 -26.69
CA ILE A 345 13.48 -12.95 -25.65
C ILE A 345 13.49 -11.42 -25.79
N GLY A 346 13.59 -10.91 -27.02
CA GLY A 346 13.52 -9.47 -27.27
C GLY A 346 12.19 -8.83 -26.84
N ASN A 347 11.07 -9.53 -27.06
CA ASN A 347 9.76 -9.07 -26.58
C ASN A 347 9.67 -9.12 -25.05
N ASP A 348 10.19 -10.18 -24.44
CA ASP A 348 10.20 -10.33 -22.98
C ASP A 348 11.02 -9.23 -22.30
N VAL A 349 12.17 -8.85 -22.89
CA VAL A 349 12.98 -7.72 -22.41
C VAL A 349 12.17 -6.42 -22.41
N ASN A 350 11.41 -6.14 -23.46
CA ASN A 350 10.53 -4.96 -23.52
C ASN A 350 9.43 -5.00 -22.44
N ILE A 351 8.79 -6.16 -22.23
CA ILE A 351 7.76 -6.34 -21.19
C ILE A 351 8.35 -6.10 -19.80
N VAL A 352 9.55 -6.60 -19.53
CA VAL A 352 10.24 -6.40 -18.25
C VAL A 352 10.59 -4.92 -18.06
N ASN A 353 11.01 -4.22 -19.12
CA ASN A 353 11.27 -2.79 -19.07
C ASN A 353 10.00 -1.97 -18.76
N ASP A 354 8.87 -2.28 -19.39
CA ASP A 354 7.59 -1.62 -19.09
C ASP A 354 7.13 -1.85 -17.64
N LYS A 355 7.37 -3.05 -17.09
CA LYS A 355 7.08 -3.36 -15.69
C LYS A 355 8.00 -2.59 -14.74
N LYS A 356 9.28 -2.43 -15.09
CA LYS A 356 10.24 -1.61 -14.33
C LYS A 356 9.75 -0.16 -14.21
N GLU A 357 9.28 0.45 -15.29
CA GLU A 357 8.72 1.82 -15.27
C GLU A 357 7.49 1.96 -14.36
N LYS A 358 6.62 0.95 -14.34
CA LYS A 358 5.47 0.93 -13.42
C LYS A 358 5.89 0.84 -11.96
N VAL A 359 6.96 0.10 -11.66
CA VAL A 359 7.53 0.03 -10.30
C VAL A 359 8.08 1.39 -9.88
N LEU A 360 8.82 2.08 -10.76
CA LEU A 360 9.31 3.45 -10.47
C LEU A 360 8.16 4.43 -10.19
N THR A 361 7.08 4.36 -10.96
CA THR A 361 5.89 5.20 -10.74
C THR A 361 5.26 4.91 -9.37
N ALA A 362 5.09 3.63 -9.01
CA ALA A 362 4.54 3.23 -7.72
C ALA A 362 5.42 3.68 -6.55
N ILE A 363 6.75 3.65 -6.69
CA ILE A 363 7.69 4.15 -5.67
C ILE A 363 7.49 5.66 -5.45
N SER A 364 7.31 6.43 -6.52
CA SER A 364 7.04 7.87 -6.42
C SER A 364 5.72 8.17 -5.70
N GLU A 365 4.67 7.38 -5.96
CA GLU A 365 3.38 7.48 -5.26
C GLU A 365 3.52 7.13 -3.76
N VAL A 366 4.32 6.12 -3.42
CA VAL A 366 4.63 5.76 -2.04
C VAL A 366 5.37 6.89 -1.34
N ALA A 367 6.36 7.52 -1.99
CA ALA A 367 7.09 8.65 -1.44
C ALA A 367 6.13 9.82 -1.10
N SER A 368 5.27 10.20 -2.06
CA SER A 368 4.28 11.27 -1.84
C SER A 368 3.29 10.92 -0.71
N SER A 369 2.82 9.68 -0.65
CA SER A 369 1.91 9.22 0.41
C SER A 369 2.59 9.25 1.77
N THR A 370 3.88 8.91 1.83
CA THR A 370 4.68 8.92 3.06
C THR A 370 4.85 10.34 3.61
N GLU A 371 5.09 11.32 2.74
CA GLU A 371 5.13 12.75 3.11
C GLU A 371 3.78 13.23 3.66
N GLN A 372 2.67 12.85 3.02
CA GLN A 372 1.33 13.20 3.49
C GLN A 372 1.03 12.59 4.86
N ILE A 373 1.39 11.33 5.08
CA ILE A 373 1.21 10.67 6.38
C ILE A 373 2.04 11.37 7.45
N ALA A 374 3.27 11.78 7.15
CA ALA A 374 4.10 12.54 8.08
C ALA A 374 3.44 13.86 8.48
N ALA A 375 2.93 14.63 7.50
CA ALA A 375 2.24 15.89 7.76
C ALA A 375 0.97 15.71 8.61
N ILE A 376 0.15 14.69 8.30
CA ILE A 376 -1.05 14.35 9.08
C ILE A 376 -0.65 13.95 10.51
N THR A 377 0.44 13.21 10.68
CA THR A 377 0.91 12.79 12.00
C THR A 377 1.35 13.99 12.84
N GLU A 378 2.00 15.00 12.24
CA GLU A 378 2.31 16.26 12.91
C GLU A 378 1.05 17.04 13.30
N GLU A 379 0.07 17.15 12.41
CA GLU A 379 -1.19 17.85 12.65
C GLU A 379 -2.01 17.22 13.78
N VAL A 380 -2.06 15.87 13.83
CA VAL A 380 -2.74 15.15 14.91
C VAL A 380 -2.03 15.38 16.24
N ASN A 381 -0.70 15.33 16.29
CA ASN A 381 0.05 15.60 17.53
C ASN A 381 -0.15 17.05 18.01
N ALA A 382 -0.20 18.03 17.10
CA ALA A 382 -0.53 19.41 17.45
C ALA A 382 -1.94 19.52 18.04
N SER A 383 -2.91 18.83 17.43
CA SER A 383 -4.30 18.80 17.91
C SER A 383 -4.42 18.15 19.30
N VAL A 384 -3.68 17.07 19.57
CA VAL A 384 -3.62 16.44 20.90
C VAL A 384 -3.05 17.42 21.94
N THR A 385 -2.00 18.15 21.58
CA THR A 385 -1.38 19.15 22.48
C THR A 385 -2.36 20.29 22.81
N GLU A 386 -3.13 20.76 21.82
CA GLU A 386 -4.17 21.78 22.03
C GLU A 386 -5.33 21.26 22.88
N GLN A 387 -5.74 20.00 22.68
CA GLN A 387 -6.73 19.34 23.52
C GLN A 387 -6.26 19.23 24.97
N GLU A 388 -5.04 18.78 25.23
CA GLU A 388 -4.48 18.71 26.58
C GLU A 388 -4.51 20.08 27.28
N ALA A 389 -4.15 21.15 26.58
CA ALA A 389 -4.22 22.51 27.12
C ALA A 389 -5.66 22.94 27.45
N THR A 390 -6.61 22.63 26.56
CA THR A 390 -8.03 22.95 26.74
C THR A 390 -8.61 22.20 27.94
N PHE A 391 -8.33 20.90 28.04
CA PHE A 391 -8.84 20.03 29.09
C PHE A 391 -8.23 20.35 30.46
N SER A 392 -6.97 20.82 30.51
CA SER A 392 -6.39 21.41 31.72
C SER A 392 -7.18 22.62 32.25
N ILE A 393 -7.66 23.49 31.35
CA ILE A 393 -8.51 24.65 31.72
C ILE A 393 -9.88 24.18 32.22
N VAL A 394 -10.46 23.16 31.57
CA VAL A 394 -11.75 22.56 31.98
C VAL A 394 -11.64 21.96 33.38
N ASN A 395 -10.56 21.24 33.68
CA ASN A 395 -10.32 20.67 35.00
C ASN A 395 -10.23 21.75 36.08
N LYS A 396 -9.45 22.81 35.82
CA LYS A 396 -9.36 23.96 36.73
C LYS A 396 -10.71 24.63 36.96
N SER A 397 -11.53 24.76 35.91
CA SER A 397 -12.87 25.32 36.01
C SER A 397 -13.80 24.44 36.84
N ALA A 398 -13.67 23.11 36.75
CA ALA A 398 -14.42 22.16 37.58
C ALA A 398 -14.06 22.30 39.06
N GLU A 399 -12.76 22.41 39.37
CA GLU A 399 -12.26 22.66 40.73
C GLU A 399 -12.77 24.00 41.29
N GLU A 400 -12.73 25.07 40.49
CA GLU A 400 -13.25 26.39 40.88
C GLU A 400 -14.76 26.34 41.16
N LEU A 401 -15.54 25.65 40.33
CA LEU A 401 -16.99 25.46 40.55
C LEU A 401 -17.27 24.69 41.84
N GLN A 402 -16.48 23.65 42.13
CA GLN A 402 -16.61 22.88 43.37
C GLN A 402 -16.31 23.76 44.59
N TYR A 403 -15.23 24.54 44.54
CA TYR A 403 -14.90 25.49 45.60
C TYR A 403 -16.00 26.55 45.81
N MET A 404 -16.54 27.11 44.73
CA MET A 404 -17.65 28.07 44.81
C MET A 404 -18.91 27.44 45.40
N ALA A 405 -19.23 26.19 45.03
CA ALA A 405 -20.36 25.46 45.55
C ALA A 405 -20.22 25.19 47.06
N GLU A 406 -19.02 24.81 47.52
CA GLU A 406 -18.70 24.65 48.94
C GLU A 406 -18.78 25.96 49.73
N ASP A 407 -18.32 27.08 49.16
CA ASP A 407 -18.40 28.40 49.82
C ASP A 407 -19.86 28.88 49.95
N VAL A 408 -20.68 28.73 48.91
CA VAL A 408 -22.11 29.04 48.98
C VAL A 408 -22.81 28.12 49.98
N LYS A 409 -22.46 26.82 50.02
CA LYS A 409 -22.99 25.88 51.01
C LYS A 409 -22.72 26.32 52.43
N LYS A 410 -21.47 26.71 52.72
CA LYS A 410 -21.05 27.22 54.03
C LYS A 410 -21.82 28.48 54.43
N ASN A 411 -22.09 29.38 53.48
CA ASN A 411 -22.87 30.59 53.73
C ASN A 411 -24.36 30.28 54.00
N ILE A 412 -24.90 29.22 53.39
CA ILE A 412 -26.29 28.79 53.58
C ILE A 412 -26.48 28.01 54.88
N ASP A 413 -25.48 27.23 55.31
CA ASP A 413 -25.55 26.41 56.53
C ASP A 413 -25.64 27.25 57.82
N VAL A 414 -25.43 28.57 57.74
CA VAL A 414 -25.70 29.52 58.83
C VAL A 414 -27.21 29.65 59.10
N PHE A 415 -28.04 29.46 58.08
CA PHE A 415 -29.48 29.55 58.20
C PHE A 415 -30.07 28.24 58.73
N LYS A 416 -30.83 28.36 59.82
CA LYS A 416 -31.57 27.26 60.41
C LYS A 416 -32.98 27.25 59.85
N LEU A 417 -33.29 26.25 59.03
CA LEU A 417 -34.55 26.11 58.30
C LEU A 417 -35.67 25.46 59.11
#